data_AF-A0A0C2BXB4-F1
#
_entry.id   AF-A0A0C2BXB4-F1
#
_cell.length_a   1.000
_cell.length_b   1.000
_cell.length_c   1.000
_cell.angle_alpha   90.00
_cell.angle_beta   90.00
_cell.angle_gamma   90.00
#
_symmetry.space_group_name_H-M   'P 1'
#
loop_
_entity.id
_entity.type
_entity.pdbx_description
1 polymer ?
#
loop_
_entity_poly.entity_id
_entity_poly.type
_entity_poly.pdbx_seq_one_letter_code
_entity_poly.pdbx_strand_id
1 'polypeptide(L)'
;VHVGRHRFLPVKKSDDLLAISSNLYSLSAERSLVLNRNRPAPTVELGKFFQNVDDFHARFDDYPDILELDSLKIEGDVRFQKGVILKGNVHIVNRSERQQTITTGTCINNEEIIFE
;
A
#
# COMPACT_ATOMS: atom_id res chain seq x y z
N VAL A 1 12.33 24.97 15.19
CA VAL A 1 12.09 25.00 13.73
C VAL A 1 10.92 24.07 13.41
N HIS A 2 9.76 24.60 13.04
CA HIS A 2 8.60 23.79 12.65
C HIS A 2 8.66 23.56 11.14
N VAL A 3 8.97 22.32 10.74
CA VAL A 3 9.01 21.93 9.34
C VAL A 3 7.63 21.44 8.95
N GLY A 4 7.04 21.97 7.89
CA GLY A 4 5.77 21.46 7.36
C GLY A 4 5.92 19.99 6.96
N ARG A 5 4.92 19.15 7.28
CA ARG A 5 4.92 17.69 7.02
C ARG A 5 5.23 17.31 5.56
N HIS A 6 5.08 18.24 4.61
CA HIS A 6 5.47 18.08 3.21
C HIS A 6 6.96 17.74 3.02
N ARG A 7 7.86 18.22 3.90
CA ARG A 7 9.32 18.05 3.71
C ARG A 7 9.88 16.82 4.44
N PHE A 8 9.04 16.02 5.06
CA PHE A 8 9.44 14.86 5.84
C PHE A 8 8.48 13.71 5.56
N LEU A 9 8.81 12.92 4.54
CA LEU A 9 8.25 11.58 4.32
C LEU A 9 9.22 10.60 4.96
N PRO A 10 9.00 10.16 6.22
CA PRO A 10 9.86 9.16 6.82
C PRO A 10 9.73 7.86 6.03
N VAL A 11 10.72 7.52 5.21
CA VAL A 11 10.77 6.24 4.46
C VAL A 11 11.43 5.14 5.29
N LYS A 12 10.92 4.91 6.49
CA LYS A 12 11.60 4.01 7.45
C LYS A 12 11.19 2.55 7.28
N LYS A 13 10.07 2.27 6.61
CA LYS A 13 9.52 0.92 6.47
C LYS A 13 9.03 0.65 5.05
N SER A 14 8.91 -0.62 4.69
CA SER A 14 8.29 -1.06 3.43
C SER A 14 6.86 -0.54 3.27
N ASP A 15 6.18 -0.25 4.38
CA ASP A 15 4.88 0.43 4.42
C ASP A 15 4.91 1.78 3.66
N ASP A 16 5.97 2.56 3.90
CA ASP A 16 6.18 3.86 3.25
C ASP A 16 6.56 3.69 1.77
N LEU A 17 7.22 2.58 1.41
CA LEU A 17 7.58 2.27 0.02
C LEU A 17 6.34 2.04 -0.82
N LEU A 18 5.31 1.35 -0.30
CA LEU A 18 4.05 1.17 -1.01
C LEU A 18 3.39 2.52 -1.31
N ALA A 19 3.34 3.38 -0.30
CA ALA A 19 2.76 4.71 -0.43
C ALA A 19 3.44 5.50 -1.56
N ILE A 20 4.78 5.54 -1.59
CA ILE A 20 5.55 6.30 -2.60
C ILE A 20 5.54 5.66 -3.98
N SER A 21 5.52 4.33 -4.06
CA SER A 21 5.59 3.60 -5.33
C SER A 21 4.23 3.50 -6.04
N SER A 22 3.14 3.71 -5.30
CA SER A 22 1.77 3.73 -5.83
C SER A 22 1.40 5.07 -6.49
N ASN A 23 0.13 5.21 -6.88
CA ASN A 23 -0.44 6.45 -7.43
C ASN A 23 -0.68 7.57 -6.38
N LEU A 24 -0.38 7.31 -5.10
CA LEU A 24 -0.62 8.25 -4.01
C LEU A 24 0.26 9.51 -4.08
N TYR A 25 1.48 9.39 -4.59
CA TYR A 25 2.40 10.52 -4.75
C TYR A 25 2.76 10.74 -6.22
N SER A 26 2.93 12.00 -6.60
CA SER A 26 3.53 12.39 -7.89
C SER A 26 4.76 13.25 -7.69
N LEU A 27 5.69 13.15 -8.63
CA LEU A 27 6.87 13.99 -8.68
C LEU A 27 6.48 15.36 -9.27
N SER A 28 6.68 16.43 -8.50
CA SER A 28 6.47 17.79 -8.98
C SER A 28 7.63 18.27 -9.86
N ALA A 29 7.42 19.37 -10.60
CA ALA A 29 8.46 20.03 -11.38
C ALA A 29 9.68 20.44 -10.51
N GLU A 30 9.47 20.67 -9.21
CA GLU A 30 10.50 20.99 -8.23
C GLU A 30 11.19 19.74 -7.64
N ARG A 31 11.03 18.57 -8.29
CA ARG A 31 11.58 17.27 -7.87
C ARG A 31 11.18 16.87 -6.45
N SER A 32 10.01 17.30 -6.00
CA SER A 32 9.48 16.99 -4.68
C SER A 32 8.28 16.06 -4.82
N LEU A 33 8.12 15.10 -3.90
CA LEU A 33 6.95 14.23 -3.86
C LEU A 33 5.75 15.00 -3.32
N VAL A 34 4.68 15.06 -4.10
CA VAL A 34 3.43 15.73 -3.75
C VAL A 34 2.34 14.67 -3.60
N LEU A 35 1.60 14.76 -2.50
CA LEU A 35 0.47 13.87 -2.22
C LEU A 35 -0.69 14.20 -3.19
N ASN A 36 -1.12 13.22 -3.96
CA ASN A 36 -2.15 13.37 -5.00
C ASN A 36 -3.58 13.36 -4.47
N ARG A 37 -3.81 13.75 -3.22
CA ARG A 37 -5.14 13.76 -2.62
C ARG A 37 -5.31 14.89 -1.62
N ASN A 38 -6.56 15.37 -1.48
CA ASN A 38 -6.91 16.45 -0.56
C ASN A 38 -7.22 15.96 0.87
N ARG A 39 -6.53 14.90 1.31
CA ARG A 39 -6.70 14.28 2.64
C ARG A 39 -5.36 13.71 3.11
N PRO A 40 -5.17 13.43 4.42
CA PRO A 40 -3.91 12.85 4.94
C PRO A 40 -3.54 11.57 4.22
N ALA A 41 -2.26 11.15 4.17
CA ALA A 41 -1.85 9.85 3.61
C ALA A 41 -2.52 8.68 4.39
N PRO A 42 -2.76 7.52 3.76
CA PRO A 42 -3.39 6.39 4.42
C PRO A 42 -2.42 5.76 5.42
N THR A 43 -2.97 5.09 6.43
CA THR A 43 -2.16 4.23 7.29
C THR A 43 -1.94 2.91 6.58
N VAL A 44 -0.69 2.51 6.38
CA VAL A 44 -0.33 1.23 5.76
C VAL A 44 0.43 0.39 6.78
N GLU A 45 -0.04 -0.83 7.00
CA GLU A 45 0.58 -1.83 7.88
C GLU A 45 0.75 -3.14 7.10
N LEU A 46 1.96 -3.36 6.61
CA LEU A 46 2.35 -4.59 5.93
C LEU A 46 2.93 -5.58 6.95
N GLY A 47 2.44 -6.82 6.91
CA GLY A 47 2.88 -7.87 7.81
C GLY A 47 4.34 -8.30 7.59
N LYS A 48 4.79 -9.27 8.40
CA LYS A 48 6.17 -9.79 8.40
C LYS A 48 6.71 -10.19 7.01
N PHE A 49 5.83 -10.62 6.12
CA PHE A 49 6.17 -11.05 4.77
C PHE A 49 6.66 -9.90 3.86
N PHE A 50 6.43 -8.64 4.22
CA PHE A 50 6.84 -7.48 3.42
C PHE A 50 8.04 -6.73 4.02
N GLN A 51 8.68 -7.27 5.06
CA GLN A 51 9.78 -6.58 5.74
C GLN A 51 11.06 -6.46 4.90
N ASN A 52 11.32 -7.43 4.03
CA ASN A 52 12.42 -7.37 3.08
C ASN A 52 11.95 -6.73 1.77
N VAL A 53 12.78 -5.86 1.19
CA VAL A 53 12.49 -5.12 -0.05
C VAL A 53 12.36 -6.07 -1.25
N ASP A 54 13.19 -7.11 -1.36
CA ASP A 54 13.09 -8.10 -2.44
C ASP A 54 11.77 -8.85 -2.37
N ASP A 55 11.41 -9.26 -1.16
CA ASP A 55 10.15 -9.91 -0.80
C ASP A 55 8.93 -9.01 -1.08
N PHE A 56 9.06 -7.72 -0.80
CA PHE A 56 8.04 -6.72 -1.11
C PHE A 56 7.81 -6.64 -2.62
N HIS A 57 8.87 -6.42 -3.41
CA HIS A 57 8.75 -6.36 -4.87
C HIS A 57 8.21 -7.65 -5.49
N ALA A 58 8.60 -8.82 -4.96
CA ALA A 58 8.10 -10.11 -5.46
C ALA A 58 6.59 -10.31 -5.24
N ARG A 59 5.98 -9.59 -4.30
CA ARG A 59 4.55 -9.68 -3.96
C ARG A 59 3.68 -8.68 -4.71
N PHE A 60 4.26 -7.75 -5.47
CA PHE A 60 3.51 -6.80 -6.28
C PHE A 60 3.90 -6.94 -7.75
N ASP A 61 3.00 -7.50 -8.57
CA ASP A 61 3.17 -7.48 -10.04
C ASP A 61 3.01 -6.06 -10.60
N ASP A 62 2.22 -5.24 -9.89
CA ASP A 62 2.01 -3.82 -10.08
C ASP A 62 1.54 -3.22 -8.74
N TYR A 63 1.79 -1.93 -8.51
CA TYR A 63 1.35 -1.28 -7.28
C TYR A 63 -0.16 -1.00 -7.33
N PRO A 64 -0.92 -1.35 -6.28
CA PRO A 64 -2.36 -1.11 -6.26
C PRO A 64 -2.68 0.39 -6.27
N ASP A 65 -3.84 0.73 -6.80
CA ASP A 65 -4.42 2.05 -6.63
C ASP A 65 -4.86 2.22 -5.17
N ILE A 66 -4.26 3.19 -4.47
CA ILE A 66 -4.55 3.49 -3.06
C ILE A 66 -4.98 4.95 -2.86
N LEU A 67 -5.38 5.63 -3.93
CA LEU A 67 -5.78 7.04 -3.86
C LEU A 67 -6.97 7.22 -2.90
N GLU A 68 -7.92 6.29 -3.02
CA GLU A 68 -9.14 6.20 -2.24
C GLU A 68 -9.00 5.37 -0.95
N LEU A 69 -7.79 4.95 -0.57
CA LEU A 69 -7.51 4.26 0.70
C LEU A 69 -7.46 5.18 1.93
N ASP A 70 -8.00 4.73 3.06
CA ASP A 70 -7.87 5.35 4.39
C ASP A 70 -6.95 4.53 5.30
N SER A 71 -7.13 3.21 5.35
CA SER A 71 -6.24 2.29 6.06
C SER A 71 -6.06 0.97 5.30
N LEU A 72 -4.85 0.43 5.30
CA LEU A 72 -4.52 -0.88 4.75
C LEU A 72 -3.77 -1.68 5.79
N LYS A 73 -4.29 -2.86 6.12
CA LYS A 73 -3.60 -3.85 6.94
C LYS A 73 -3.50 -5.17 6.20
N ILE A 74 -2.30 -5.72 6.07
CA ILE A 74 -2.07 -7.00 5.41
C ILE A 74 -1.34 -7.94 6.37
N GLU A 75 -1.95 -9.09 6.65
CA GLU A 75 -1.40 -10.14 7.49
C GLU A 75 -1.32 -11.43 6.69
N GLY A 76 -0.18 -12.15 6.75
CA GLY A 76 0.03 -13.35 5.95
C GLY A 76 0.71 -13.11 4.60
N ASP A 77 0.85 -14.17 3.82
CA ASP A 77 1.55 -14.13 2.52
C ASP A 77 0.56 -13.82 1.40
N VAL A 78 0.54 -12.57 0.94
CA VAL A 78 -0.39 -12.09 -0.09
C VAL A 78 0.39 -11.50 -1.25
N ARG A 79 -0.04 -11.82 -2.47
CA ARG A 79 0.48 -11.25 -3.72
C ARG A 79 -0.62 -10.47 -4.44
N PHE A 80 -0.25 -9.35 -5.02
CA PHE A 80 -1.13 -8.47 -5.77
C PHE A 80 -0.84 -8.56 -7.26
N GLN A 81 -1.87 -8.87 -8.05
CA GLN A 81 -1.80 -8.77 -9.50
C GLN A 81 -2.06 -7.33 -9.98
N LYS A 82 -1.95 -7.13 -11.29
CA LYS A 82 -2.10 -5.82 -11.92
C LYS A 82 -3.52 -5.25 -11.80
N GLY A 83 -3.62 -3.94 -11.59
CA GLY A 83 -4.91 -3.24 -11.59
C GLY A 83 -5.78 -3.52 -10.37
N VAL A 84 -5.19 -3.85 -9.23
CA VAL A 84 -5.92 -3.94 -7.95
C VAL A 84 -6.20 -2.53 -7.44
N ILE A 85 -7.41 -2.30 -6.93
CA ILE A 85 -7.86 -1.01 -6.40
C ILE A 85 -8.30 -1.20 -4.95
N LEU A 86 -7.74 -0.39 -4.04
CA LEU A 86 -8.02 -0.45 -2.61
C LEU A 86 -8.64 0.88 -2.15
N LYS A 87 -9.82 0.80 -1.52
CA LYS A 87 -10.61 1.96 -1.09
C LYS A 87 -11.07 1.85 0.36
N GLY A 88 -11.09 2.98 1.06
CA GLY A 88 -11.52 3.05 2.45
C GLY A 88 -10.62 2.26 3.40
N ASN A 89 -11.23 1.48 4.30
CA ASN A 89 -10.51 0.66 5.26
C ASN A 89 -10.42 -0.79 4.78
N VAL A 90 -9.24 -1.23 4.36
CA VAL A 90 -9.02 -2.57 3.82
C VAL A 90 -8.16 -3.38 4.78
N HIS A 91 -8.63 -4.57 5.13
CA HIS A 91 -7.87 -5.51 5.95
C HIS A 91 -7.82 -6.87 5.24
N ILE A 92 -6.63 -7.33 4.91
CA ILE A 92 -6.42 -8.61 4.23
C ILE A 92 -5.64 -9.53 5.16
N VAL A 93 -6.21 -10.70 5.46
CA VAL A 93 -5.62 -11.69 6.36
C VAL A 93 -5.54 -13.01 5.62
N ASN A 94 -4.33 -13.46 5.33
CA ASN A 94 -4.07 -14.82 4.86
C ASN A 94 -3.59 -15.70 6.02
N ARG A 95 -4.47 -16.62 6.45
CA ARG A 95 -4.17 -17.65 7.47
C ARG A 95 -3.76 -18.99 6.86
N SER A 96 -3.91 -19.16 5.55
CA SER A 96 -3.49 -20.35 4.85
C SER A 96 -1.97 -20.51 4.88
N GLU A 97 -1.49 -21.74 4.78
CA GLU A 97 -0.05 -22.03 4.62
C GLU A 97 0.49 -21.65 3.23
N ARG A 98 -0.39 -21.30 2.29
CA ARG A 98 -0.05 -20.97 0.90
C ARG A 98 -0.18 -19.47 0.65
N GLN A 99 0.63 -18.96 -0.27
CA GLN A 99 0.49 -17.59 -0.76
C GLN A 99 -0.87 -17.41 -1.46
N GLN A 100 -1.61 -16.38 -1.07
CA GLN A 100 -2.86 -16.01 -1.70
C GLN A 100 -2.65 -14.86 -2.67
N THR A 101 -3.32 -14.92 -3.82
CA THR A 101 -3.15 -13.92 -4.87
C THR A 101 -4.44 -13.13 -5.06
N ILE A 102 -4.38 -11.81 -4.90
CA ILE A 102 -5.46 -10.90 -5.26
C ILE A 102 -5.47 -10.75 -6.78
N THR A 103 -6.57 -11.16 -7.40
CA THR A 103 -6.69 -11.25 -8.86
C THR A 103 -6.69 -9.88 -9.54
N THR A 104 -6.32 -9.84 -10.82
CA THR A 104 -6.34 -8.60 -11.61
C THR A 104 -7.72 -7.94 -11.64
N GLY A 105 -7.76 -6.60 -11.55
CA GLY A 105 -9.02 -5.83 -11.56
C GLY A 105 -9.84 -5.92 -10.27
N THR A 106 -9.36 -6.61 -9.23
CA THR A 106 -10.08 -6.71 -7.96
C THR A 106 -10.16 -5.33 -7.30
N CYS A 107 -11.38 -4.94 -6.93
CA CYS A 107 -11.64 -3.72 -6.17
C CYS A 107 -12.08 -4.12 -4.77
N ILE A 108 -11.34 -3.68 -3.74
CA ILE A 108 -11.65 -3.96 -2.34
C ILE A 108 -12.02 -2.63 -1.69
N ASN A 109 -13.23 -2.52 -1.13
CA ASN A 109 -13.72 -1.25 -0.62
C ASN A 109 -14.38 -1.39 0.76
N ASN A 110 -13.70 -0.92 1.81
CA ASN A 110 -14.17 -1.02 3.19
C ASN A 110 -14.49 -2.47 3.60
N GLU A 111 -13.63 -3.40 3.20
CA GLU A 111 -13.83 -4.84 3.37
C GLU A 111 -12.64 -5.49 4.09
N GLU A 112 -12.97 -6.50 4.89
CA GLU A 112 -12.02 -7.45 5.46
C GLU A 112 -12.06 -8.75 4.64
N ILE A 113 -10.92 -9.17 4.11
CA ILE A 113 -10.77 -10.43 3.37
C ILE A 113 -9.94 -11.39 4.21
N ILE A 114 -10.53 -12.53 4.58
CA ILE A 114 -9.85 -13.59 5.30
C ILE A 114 -9.73 -14.81 4.38
N PHE A 115 -8.50 -15.26 4.16
CA PHE A 115 -8.21 -16.54 3.53
C PHE A 115 -7.86 -17.56 4.61
N GLU A 116 -8.52 -18.72 4.60
CA GLU A 116 -8.32 -19.84 5.52
C GLU A 116 -7.63 -21.01 4.82
#